data_AF-A0A9X1YWB1-F1
#
_entry.id   AF-A0A9X1YWB1-F1
#
_cell.length_a   1.000
_cell.length_b   1.000
_cell.length_c   1.000
_cell.angle_alpha   90.00
_cell.angle_beta   90.00
_cell.angle_gamma   90.00
#
_symmetry.space_group_name_H-M   'P 1'
#
loop_
_entity.id
_entity.type
_entity.pdbx_description
1 polymer ?
#
loop_
_entity_poly.entity_id
_entity_poly.type
_entity_poly.pdbx_seq_one_letter_code
_entity_poly.pdbx_strand_id
1 'polypeptide(L)'
;MQTQHLIIITVGLLIGLLLMGYFIRKAVLKAFARLEAGHARAQAEGRQRIEALNQDIIRLNGIREAQGAELQAYQEKALFLRATPFTMTDHQIVMDVTQALRLAHETWKLIQGTEAVQVKTAVLVKHTQALAYRTFCNVTAANALIIDPLDTQLIEWLNSRGDLWGDLEQSTIAFPHQADTQGYNHLRDALREAYEHDKQRQEQELGVGSAEDAA
;
A
#
# COMPACT_ATOMS: atom_id res chain seq x y z
N MET A 1 -31.63 25.56 93.38
CA MET A 1 -32.28 25.71 92.06
C MET A 1 -31.27 25.92 90.91
N GLN A 2 -30.18 26.69 91.10
CA GLN A 2 -29.23 27.02 90.02
C GLN A 2 -28.33 25.86 89.54
N THR A 3 -27.99 24.90 90.41
CA THR A 3 -27.12 23.74 90.09
C THR A 3 -27.81 22.67 89.24
N GLN A 4 -29.12 22.47 89.38
CA GLN A 4 -29.88 21.50 88.57
C GLN A 4 -30.00 21.93 87.12
N HIS A 5 -30.21 23.22 86.85
CA HIS A 5 -30.24 23.74 85.47
C HIS A 5 -28.87 23.60 84.79
N LEU A 6 -27.77 23.77 85.53
CA LEU A 6 -26.42 23.62 85.00
C LEU A 6 -26.12 22.17 84.59
N ILE A 7 -26.54 21.19 85.40
CA ILE A 7 -26.39 19.75 85.08
C ILE A 7 -27.22 19.36 83.83
N ILE A 8 -28.44 19.88 83.69
CA ILE A 8 -29.28 19.57 82.52
C ILE A 8 -28.65 20.11 81.23
N ILE A 9 -28.09 21.33 81.28
CA ILE A 9 -27.41 21.95 80.14
C ILE A 9 -26.15 21.19 79.76
N THR A 10 -25.33 20.77 80.74
CA THR A 10 -24.08 20.04 80.46
C THR A 10 -24.34 18.63 79.90
N VAL A 11 -25.35 17.94 80.39
CA VAL A 11 -25.75 16.63 79.86
C VAL A 11 -26.32 16.77 78.44
N GLY A 12 -27.14 17.78 78.18
CA GLY A 12 -27.64 18.08 76.82
C GLY A 12 -26.50 18.39 75.83
N LEU A 13 -25.49 19.14 76.27
CA LEU A 13 -24.30 19.45 75.47
C LEU A 13 -23.49 18.19 75.15
N LEU A 14 -23.24 17.33 76.14
CA LEU A 14 -22.50 16.07 75.96
C LEU A 14 -23.20 15.14 74.96
N ILE A 15 -24.52 15.01 75.07
CA ILE A 15 -25.32 14.19 74.15
C ILE A 15 -25.30 14.81 72.75
N GLY A 16 -25.43 16.13 72.63
CA GLY A 16 -25.33 16.85 71.36
C GLY A 16 -23.98 16.64 70.67
N LEU A 17 -22.89 16.68 71.43
CA LEU A 17 -21.53 16.47 70.92
C LEU A 17 -21.30 15.02 70.49
N LEU A 18 -21.82 14.04 71.25
CA LEU A 18 -21.79 12.62 70.87
C LEU A 18 -22.55 12.35 69.56
N LEU A 19 -23.77 12.89 69.43
CA LEU A 19 -24.56 12.79 68.21
C LEU A 19 -23.83 13.42 67.02
N MET A 20 -23.24 14.61 67.22
CA MET A 20 -22.48 15.28 66.17
C MET A 20 -21.25 14.46 65.74
N GLY A 21 -20.49 13.91 66.68
CA GLY A 21 -19.36 13.03 66.38
C GLY A 21 -19.77 11.77 65.61
N TYR A 22 -20.91 11.16 65.98
CA TYR A 22 -21.49 10.02 65.25
C TYR A 22 -21.85 10.38 63.80
N PHE A 23 -22.54 11.51 63.59
CA PHE A 23 -22.91 11.96 62.25
C PHE A 23 -21.70 12.28 61.38
N ILE A 24 -20.67 12.94 61.94
CA ILE A 24 -19.42 13.23 61.24
C ILE A 24 -18.74 11.93 60.82
N ARG A 25 -18.58 10.96 61.75
CA ARG A 25 -17.98 9.66 61.43
C ARG A 25 -18.72 8.95 60.30
N LYS A 26 -20.06 8.94 60.35
CA LYS A 26 -20.91 8.32 59.32
C LYS A 26 -20.77 9.02 57.97
N ALA A 27 -20.70 10.36 57.96
CA ALA A 27 -20.51 11.14 56.73
C ALA A 27 -19.14 10.89 56.11
N VAL A 28 -18.08 10.84 56.93
CA VAL A 28 -16.70 10.56 56.52
C VAL A 28 -16.58 9.16 55.92
N LEU A 29 -17.10 8.12 56.59
CA LEU A 29 -17.08 6.75 56.06
C LEU A 29 -17.85 6.63 54.73
N LYS A 30 -18.99 7.32 54.60
CA LYS A 30 -19.75 7.35 53.35
C LYS A 30 -19.01 8.06 52.22
N ALA A 31 -18.25 9.11 52.53
CA ALA A 31 -17.41 9.80 51.55
C ALA A 31 -16.26 8.90 51.07
N PHE A 32 -15.56 8.23 51.98
CA PHE A 32 -14.50 7.28 51.63
C PHE A 32 -15.02 6.12 50.78
N ALA A 33 -16.15 5.51 51.14
CA ALA A 33 -16.75 4.43 50.35
C ALA A 33 -17.14 4.88 48.92
N ARG A 34 -17.59 6.13 48.74
CA ARG A 34 -17.88 6.69 47.41
C ARG A 34 -16.61 6.92 46.60
N LEU A 35 -15.55 7.39 47.24
CA LEU A 35 -14.27 7.65 46.59
C LEU A 35 -13.60 6.35 46.13
N GLU A 36 -13.60 5.32 46.98
CA GLU A 36 -13.12 3.98 46.62
C GLU A 36 -13.93 3.36 45.49
N ALA A 37 -15.27 3.46 45.53
CA ALA A 37 -16.12 3.01 44.44
C ALA A 37 -15.85 3.78 43.14
N GLY A 38 -15.55 5.07 43.22
CA GLY A 38 -15.14 5.89 42.08
C GLY A 38 -13.82 5.44 41.48
N HIS A 39 -12.79 5.23 42.31
CA HIS A 39 -11.48 4.72 41.87
C HIS A 39 -11.57 3.32 41.27
N ALA A 40 -12.34 2.42 41.88
CA ALA A 40 -12.55 1.07 41.38
C ALA A 40 -13.20 1.08 39.98
N ARG A 41 -14.21 1.94 39.76
CA ARG A 41 -14.84 2.11 38.44
C ARG A 41 -13.87 2.66 37.40
N ALA A 42 -13.13 3.72 37.74
CA ALA A 42 -12.15 4.30 36.84
C ALA A 42 -11.05 3.29 36.45
N GLN A 43 -10.61 2.46 37.40
CA GLN A 43 -9.63 1.42 37.13
C GLN A 43 -10.21 0.29 36.27
N ALA A 44 -11.47 -0.10 36.48
CA ALA A 44 -12.15 -1.10 35.66
C ALA A 44 -12.33 -0.63 34.21
N GLU A 45 -12.77 0.62 34.02
CA GLU A 45 -12.88 1.23 32.68
C GLU A 45 -11.51 1.31 31.99
N GLY A 46 -10.46 1.70 32.74
CA GLY A 46 -9.09 1.73 32.22
C GLY A 46 -8.61 0.35 31.77
N ARG A 47 -8.85 -0.70 32.57
CA ARG A 47 -8.50 -2.08 32.21
C ARG A 47 -9.24 -2.55 30.97
N GLN A 48 -10.54 -2.30 30.88
CA GLN A 48 -11.34 -2.67 29.70
C GLN A 48 -10.84 -1.99 28.43
N ARG A 49 -10.46 -0.71 28.51
CA ARG A 49 -9.85 0.00 27.37
C ARG A 49 -8.51 -0.59 26.97
N ILE A 50 -7.66 -0.93 27.93
CA ILE A 50 -6.36 -1.56 27.65
C ILE A 50 -6.57 -2.94 27.00
N GLU A 51 -7.51 -3.74 27.48
CA GLU A 51 -7.83 -5.04 26.91
C GLU A 51 -8.37 -4.91 25.47
N ALA A 52 -9.28 -3.96 25.23
CA ALA A 52 -9.79 -3.69 23.89
C ALA A 52 -8.67 -3.25 22.93
N LEU A 53 -7.81 -2.31 23.35
CA LEU A 53 -6.67 -1.87 22.56
C LEU A 53 -5.68 -3.02 22.28
N ASN A 54 -5.46 -3.89 23.26
CA ASN A 54 -4.58 -5.04 23.08
C ASN A 54 -5.16 -6.03 22.05
N GLN A 55 -6.49 -6.27 22.09
CA GLN A 55 -7.18 -7.08 21.08
C GLN A 55 -7.06 -6.46 19.69
N ASP A 56 -7.21 -5.14 19.57
CA ASP A 56 -7.06 -4.42 18.30
C ASP A 56 -5.62 -4.51 17.78
N ILE A 57 -4.61 -4.37 18.64
CA ILE A 57 -3.20 -4.54 18.27
C ILE A 57 -2.94 -5.95 17.73
N ILE A 58 -3.43 -6.98 18.42
CA ILE A 58 -3.30 -8.38 17.97
C ILE A 58 -3.97 -8.56 16.60
N ARG A 59 -5.17 -8.01 16.42
CA ARG A 59 -5.89 -8.08 15.15
C ARG A 59 -5.13 -7.38 14.02
N LEU A 60 -4.62 -6.17 14.28
CA LEU A 60 -3.85 -5.40 13.29
C LEU A 60 -2.55 -6.10 12.92
N ASN A 61 -1.85 -6.70 13.89
CA ASN A 61 -0.66 -7.51 13.62
C ASN A 61 -1.00 -8.71 12.75
N GLY A 62 -2.10 -9.42 13.02
CA GLY A 62 -2.55 -10.53 12.17
C GLY A 62 -2.84 -10.10 10.73
N ILE A 63 -3.47 -8.93 10.52
CA ILE A 63 -3.70 -8.38 9.17
C ILE A 63 -2.38 -8.03 8.50
N ARG A 64 -1.45 -7.39 9.21
CA ARG A 64 -0.13 -7.02 8.68
C ARG A 64 0.67 -8.25 8.27
N GLU A 65 0.66 -9.31 9.08
CA GLU A 65 1.33 -10.57 8.77
C GLU A 65 0.72 -11.23 7.52
N ALA A 66 -0.62 -11.26 7.41
CA ALA A 66 -1.30 -11.79 6.23
C ALA A 66 -0.95 -11.01 4.96
N GLN A 67 -0.95 -9.67 5.02
CA GLN A 67 -0.56 -8.81 3.91
C GLN A 67 0.93 -8.98 3.55
N GLY A 68 1.80 -9.11 4.55
CA GLY A 68 3.23 -9.36 4.34
C GLY A 68 3.50 -10.67 3.61
N ALA A 69 2.79 -11.75 4.00
CA ALA A 69 2.87 -13.03 3.31
C ALA A 69 2.34 -12.96 1.86
N GLU A 70 1.26 -12.21 1.63
CA GLU A 70 0.72 -12.02 0.28
C GLU A 70 1.71 -11.26 -0.62
N LEU A 71 2.33 -10.19 -0.10
CA LEU A 71 3.35 -9.42 -0.82
C LEU A 71 4.57 -10.27 -1.16
N GLN A 72 5.04 -11.11 -0.25
CA GLN A 72 6.13 -12.06 -0.54
C GLN A 72 5.77 -13.02 -1.67
N ALA A 73 4.54 -13.57 -1.66
CA ALA A 73 4.07 -14.45 -2.73
C ALA A 73 4.00 -13.73 -4.09
N TYR A 74 3.64 -12.44 -4.13
CA TYR A 74 3.69 -11.66 -5.37
C TYR A 74 5.12 -11.38 -5.82
N GLN A 75 6.03 -11.08 -4.89
CA GLN A 75 7.44 -10.86 -5.20
C GLN A 75 8.10 -12.12 -5.76
N GLU A 76 7.85 -13.29 -5.17
CA GLU A 76 8.35 -14.57 -5.68
C GLU A 76 7.84 -14.87 -7.10
N LYS A 77 6.55 -14.61 -7.36
CA LYS A 77 5.97 -14.73 -8.71
C LYS A 77 6.60 -13.76 -9.70
N ALA A 78 6.83 -12.52 -9.29
CA ALA A 78 7.49 -11.51 -10.12
C ALA A 78 8.94 -11.89 -10.43
N LEU A 79 9.69 -12.41 -9.45
CA LEU A 79 11.03 -12.93 -9.65
C LEU A 79 11.04 -14.15 -10.59
N PHE A 80 10.08 -15.06 -10.46
CA PHE A 80 9.93 -16.20 -11.36
C PHE A 80 9.63 -15.77 -12.81
N LEU A 81 8.75 -14.78 -12.98
CA LEU A 81 8.46 -14.20 -14.29
C LEU A 81 9.68 -13.47 -14.88
N ARG A 82 10.46 -12.77 -14.04
CA ARG A 82 11.72 -12.15 -14.45
C ARG A 82 12.80 -13.18 -14.80
N ALA A 83 12.81 -14.33 -14.13
CA ALA A 83 13.79 -15.39 -14.30
C ALA A 83 13.47 -16.37 -15.44
N THR A 84 12.28 -16.29 -16.06
CA THR A 84 11.94 -17.10 -17.25
C THR A 84 12.33 -16.31 -18.50
N PRO A 85 13.52 -16.55 -19.09
CA PRO A 85 14.11 -15.66 -20.08
C PRO A 85 13.61 -16.08 -21.46
N PHE A 86 12.29 -16.04 -21.67
CA PHE A 86 11.79 -15.95 -23.04
C PHE A 86 12.09 -14.54 -23.51
N THR A 87 12.86 -14.43 -24.58
CA THR A 87 13.15 -13.17 -25.24
C THR A 87 12.16 -12.94 -26.36
N MET A 88 12.08 -11.71 -26.85
CA MET A 88 11.26 -11.42 -28.04
C MET A 88 11.76 -12.20 -29.27
N THR A 89 13.06 -12.52 -29.31
CA THR A 89 13.67 -13.41 -30.31
C THR A 89 13.08 -14.81 -30.27
N ASP A 90 12.87 -15.38 -29.08
CA ASP A 90 12.27 -16.72 -28.94
C ASP A 90 10.82 -16.74 -29.43
N HIS A 91 10.06 -15.68 -29.15
CA HIS A 91 8.72 -15.52 -29.72
C HIS A 91 8.74 -15.48 -31.25
N GLN A 92 9.67 -14.72 -31.84
CA GLN A 92 9.86 -14.63 -33.29
C GLN A 92 10.15 -16.02 -33.90
N ILE A 93 11.05 -16.80 -33.28
CA ILE A 93 11.39 -18.16 -33.73
C ILE A 93 10.17 -19.07 -33.73
N VAL A 94 9.35 -19.04 -32.67
CA VAL A 94 8.15 -19.89 -32.60
C VAL A 94 7.11 -19.46 -33.63
N MET A 95 7.00 -18.16 -33.92
CA MET A 95 6.17 -17.64 -34.99
C MET A 95 6.64 -18.12 -36.36
N ASP A 96 7.94 -18.07 -36.65
CA ASP A 96 8.53 -18.53 -37.91
C ASP A 96 8.32 -20.04 -38.10
N VAL A 97 8.54 -20.85 -37.04
CA VAL A 97 8.25 -22.29 -37.05
C VAL A 97 6.77 -22.56 -37.32
N THR A 98 5.88 -21.77 -36.72
CA THR A 98 4.43 -21.88 -36.95
C THR A 98 4.07 -21.57 -38.40
N GLN A 99 4.67 -20.55 -39.00
CA GLN A 99 4.46 -20.21 -40.41
C GLN A 99 4.98 -21.32 -41.33
N ALA A 100 6.17 -21.85 -41.06
CA ALA A 100 6.74 -22.96 -41.82
C ALA A 100 5.86 -24.22 -41.75
N LEU A 101 5.34 -24.56 -40.56
CA LEU A 101 4.43 -25.68 -40.38
C LEU A 101 3.09 -25.48 -41.09
N ARG A 102 2.57 -24.25 -41.11
CA ARG A 102 1.35 -23.92 -41.86
C ARG A 102 1.58 -24.08 -43.37
N LEU A 103 2.69 -23.57 -43.89
CA LEU A 103 3.07 -23.74 -45.29
C LEU A 103 3.22 -25.23 -45.63
N ALA A 104 3.91 -26.00 -44.79
CA ALA A 104 4.08 -27.44 -44.98
C ALA A 104 2.74 -28.20 -44.95
N HIS A 105 1.81 -27.80 -44.08
CA HIS A 105 0.46 -28.36 -44.06
C HIS A 105 -0.28 -28.11 -45.39
N GLU A 106 -0.18 -26.89 -45.93
CA GLU A 106 -0.80 -26.53 -47.21
C GLU A 106 -0.19 -27.28 -48.40
N THR A 107 1.13 -27.48 -48.42
CA THR A 107 1.81 -28.23 -49.49
C THR A 107 1.50 -29.73 -49.42
N TRP A 108 1.48 -30.33 -48.23
CA TRP A 108 1.12 -31.75 -48.09
C TRP A 108 -0.33 -32.04 -48.46
N LYS A 109 -1.23 -31.08 -48.30
CA LYS A 109 -2.62 -31.20 -48.76
C LYS A 109 -2.73 -31.52 -50.26
N LEU A 110 -1.75 -31.12 -51.06
CA LEU A 110 -1.71 -31.34 -52.50
C LEU A 110 -1.13 -32.72 -52.90
N ILE A 111 -0.51 -33.45 -51.97
CA ILE A 111 0.19 -34.71 -52.25
C ILE A 111 -0.63 -35.89 -51.72
N GLN A 112 -1.07 -36.77 -52.62
CA GLN A 112 -1.81 -38.00 -52.26
C GLN A 112 -0.92 -38.94 -51.42
N GLY A 113 -1.49 -39.58 -50.39
CA GLY A 113 -0.78 -40.49 -49.48
C GLY A 113 -0.11 -39.84 -48.27
N THR A 114 -0.24 -38.52 -48.07
CA THR A 114 0.35 -37.79 -46.94
C THR A 114 -0.64 -37.48 -45.79
N GLU A 115 -1.82 -38.09 -45.79
CA GLU A 115 -2.92 -37.80 -44.84
C GLU A 115 -2.48 -37.92 -43.36
N ALA A 116 -1.69 -38.95 -43.03
CA ALA A 116 -1.18 -39.14 -41.66
C ALA A 116 -0.23 -38.01 -41.22
N VAL A 117 0.51 -37.41 -42.15
CA VAL A 117 1.41 -36.27 -41.87
C VAL A 117 0.59 -34.98 -41.77
N GLN A 118 -0.42 -34.79 -42.61
CA GLN A 118 -1.31 -33.63 -42.56
C GLN A 118 -1.99 -33.47 -41.19
N VAL A 119 -2.51 -34.56 -40.63
CA VAL A 119 -3.14 -34.56 -39.30
C VAL A 119 -2.14 -34.20 -38.21
N LYS A 120 -0.93 -34.77 -38.25
CA LYS A 120 0.14 -34.45 -37.29
C LYS A 120 0.55 -32.98 -37.37
N THR A 121 0.72 -32.45 -38.58
CA THR A 121 1.10 -31.05 -38.79
C THR A 121 0.00 -30.10 -38.32
N ALA A 122 -1.28 -30.41 -38.55
CA ALA A 122 -2.39 -29.60 -38.06
C ALA A 122 -2.42 -29.52 -36.51
N VAL A 123 -2.10 -30.61 -35.82
CA VAL A 123 -1.97 -30.63 -34.36
C VAL A 123 -0.75 -29.82 -33.91
N LEU A 124 0.38 -29.97 -34.60
CA LEU A 124 1.61 -29.26 -34.26
C LEU A 124 1.47 -27.74 -34.44
N VAL A 125 0.80 -27.28 -35.50
CA VAL A 125 0.48 -25.86 -35.72
C VAL A 125 -0.33 -25.29 -34.56
N LYS A 126 -1.33 -26.01 -34.04
CA LYS A 126 -2.12 -25.55 -32.88
C LYS A 126 -1.26 -25.42 -31.63
N HIS A 127 -0.37 -26.38 -31.39
CA HIS A 127 0.53 -26.34 -30.24
C HIS A 127 1.56 -25.21 -30.34
N THR A 128 2.16 -24.99 -31.51
CA THR A 128 3.14 -23.91 -31.68
C THR A 128 2.49 -22.53 -31.61
N GLN A 129 1.26 -22.37 -32.10
CA GLN A 129 0.48 -21.14 -31.92
C GLN A 129 0.19 -20.84 -30.44
N ALA A 130 -0.25 -21.86 -29.68
CA ALA A 130 -0.49 -21.71 -28.25
C ALA A 130 0.81 -21.37 -27.49
N LEU A 131 1.94 -21.94 -27.92
CA LEU A 131 3.25 -21.65 -27.35
C LEU A 131 3.72 -20.24 -27.70
N ALA A 132 3.56 -19.78 -28.95
CA ALA A 132 3.88 -18.43 -29.38
C ALA A 132 3.11 -17.37 -28.58
N TYR A 133 1.82 -17.61 -28.33
CA TYR A 133 0.99 -16.72 -27.52
C TYR A 133 1.49 -16.66 -26.07
N ARG A 134 1.80 -17.82 -25.47
CA ARG A 134 2.33 -17.88 -24.09
C ARG A 134 3.69 -17.20 -23.96
N THR A 135 4.60 -17.42 -24.90
CA THR A 135 5.91 -16.76 -24.87
C THR A 135 5.76 -15.26 -25.04
N PHE A 136 4.88 -14.78 -25.93
CA PHE A 136 4.57 -13.37 -26.06
C PHE A 136 4.06 -12.77 -24.75
N CYS A 137 3.04 -13.38 -24.13
CA CYS A 137 2.49 -12.89 -22.87
C CYS A 137 3.57 -12.83 -21.77
N ASN A 138 4.40 -13.87 -21.65
CA ASN A 138 5.49 -13.91 -20.67
C ASN A 138 6.54 -12.82 -20.95
N VAL A 139 6.96 -12.63 -22.20
CA VAL A 139 7.92 -11.58 -22.60
C VAL A 139 7.36 -10.19 -22.30
N THR A 140 6.10 -9.93 -22.67
CA THR A 140 5.46 -8.63 -22.41
C THR A 140 5.27 -8.35 -20.92
N ALA A 141 4.89 -9.37 -20.14
CA ALA A 141 4.75 -9.25 -18.69
C ALA A 141 6.12 -9.03 -18.03
N ALA A 142 7.15 -9.79 -18.44
CA ALA A 142 8.50 -9.60 -17.95
C ALA A 142 9.06 -8.21 -18.30
N ASN A 143 8.83 -7.73 -19.53
CA ASN A 143 9.25 -6.39 -19.94
C ASN A 143 8.53 -5.30 -19.14
N ALA A 144 7.22 -5.46 -18.89
CA ALA A 144 6.45 -4.55 -18.04
C ALA A 144 6.90 -4.56 -16.56
N LEU A 145 7.50 -5.65 -16.08
CA LEU A 145 8.09 -5.77 -14.74
C LEU A 145 9.54 -5.27 -14.67
N ILE A 146 10.25 -5.21 -15.81
CA ILE A 146 11.63 -4.71 -15.92
C ILE A 146 11.66 -3.20 -16.09
N ILE A 147 10.67 -2.63 -16.79
CA ILE A 147 10.46 -1.19 -16.84
C ILE A 147 9.97 -0.78 -15.44
N ASP A 148 10.81 -0.09 -14.67
CA ASP A 148 10.40 0.42 -13.36
C ASP A 148 9.06 1.14 -13.49
N PRO A 149 8.07 0.87 -12.61
CA PRO A 149 6.77 1.50 -12.70
C PRO A 149 6.98 3.01 -12.79
N LEU A 150 6.30 3.68 -13.73
CA LEU A 150 6.39 5.14 -13.88
C LEU A 150 6.19 5.84 -12.53
N ASP A 151 5.31 5.31 -11.68
CA ASP A 151 5.05 5.86 -10.35
C ASP A 151 6.29 5.76 -9.44
N THR A 152 7.09 4.69 -9.52
CA THR A 152 8.39 4.58 -8.81
C THR A 152 9.40 5.59 -9.34
N GLN A 153 9.51 5.71 -10.67
CA GLN A 153 10.41 6.68 -11.31
C GLN A 153 10.03 8.11 -10.96
N LEU A 154 8.73 8.43 -10.93
CA LEU A 154 8.20 9.73 -10.52
C LEU A 154 8.46 10.01 -9.04
N ILE A 155 8.31 9.02 -8.16
CA ILE A 155 8.60 9.17 -6.72
C ILE A 155 10.09 9.42 -6.50
N GLU A 156 10.98 8.66 -7.15
CA GLU A 156 12.44 8.85 -7.04
C GLU A 156 12.88 10.18 -7.62
N TRP A 157 12.31 10.58 -8.77
CA TRP A 157 12.54 11.88 -9.36
C TRP A 157 12.05 13.01 -8.45
N LEU A 158 10.85 12.91 -7.87
CA LEU A 158 10.34 13.86 -6.89
C LEU A 158 11.22 13.95 -5.64
N ASN A 159 11.73 12.82 -5.14
CA ASN A 159 12.63 12.81 -3.99
C ASN A 159 13.99 13.47 -4.28
N SER A 160 14.44 13.43 -5.53
CA SER A 160 15.75 13.98 -5.93
C SER A 160 15.68 15.43 -6.40
N ARG A 161 14.56 15.85 -6.98
CA ARG A 161 14.40 17.16 -7.66
C ARG A 161 13.26 18.01 -7.10
N GLY A 162 12.36 17.42 -6.31
CA GLY A 162 11.18 18.09 -5.78
C GLY A 162 11.49 18.83 -4.48
N ASP A 163 11.24 20.13 -4.47
CA ASP A 163 11.21 20.91 -3.24
C ASP A 163 9.77 20.90 -2.70
N LEU A 164 9.55 20.21 -1.56
CA LEU A 164 8.26 20.19 -0.89
C LEU A 164 8.16 21.36 0.10
N TRP A 165 7.29 22.33 -0.21
CA TRP A 165 7.02 23.47 0.67
C TRP A 165 5.60 23.34 1.28
N GLY A 166 5.50 23.24 2.61
CA GLY A 166 4.26 23.39 3.39
C GLY A 166 3.78 22.15 4.18
N ASP A 167 2.76 22.34 5.02
CA ASP A 167 1.95 21.26 5.64
C ASP A 167 1.11 20.56 4.56
N LEU A 168 0.93 19.23 4.67
CA LEU A 168 0.31 18.35 3.65
C LEU A 168 -1.05 18.84 3.10
N GLU A 169 -1.76 19.66 3.87
CA GLU A 169 -3.09 20.18 3.51
C GLU A 169 -3.05 21.45 2.64
N GLN A 170 -1.90 22.13 2.55
CA GLN A 170 -1.71 23.37 1.77
C GLN A 170 -0.56 23.29 0.76
N SER A 171 0.08 22.13 0.64
CA SER A 171 1.20 21.92 -0.27
C SER A 171 0.82 22.19 -1.72
N THR A 172 1.49 23.19 -2.31
CA THR A 172 1.42 23.51 -3.74
C THR A 172 2.72 23.06 -4.37
N ILE A 173 2.64 22.18 -5.38
CA ILE A 173 3.81 21.73 -6.14
C ILE A 173 4.00 22.70 -7.30
N ALA A 174 5.11 23.44 -7.30
CA ALA A 174 5.48 24.33 -8.40
C ALA A 174 6.47 23.60 -9.31
N PHE A 175 6.16 23.54 -10.60
CA PHE A 175 7.06 22.98 -11.61
C PHE A 175 7.89 24.08 -12.27
N PRO A 176 9.17 23.83 -12.62
CA PRO A 176 10.04 24.83 -13.23
C PRO A 176 9.74 25.10 -14.72
N HIS A 177 8.57 24.70 -15.24
CA HIS A 177 8.18 24.88 -16.64
C HIS A 177 6.72 25.35 -16.73
N GLN A 178 6.41 26.11 -17.78
CA GLN A 178 5.02 26.45 -18.15
C GLN A 178 4.38 25.22 -18.78
N ALA A 179 3.17 24.86 -18.36
CA ALA A 179 2.42 23.74 -18.92
C ALA A 179 2.08 24.01 -20.39
N ASP A 180 2.29 23.02 -21.26
CA ASP A 180 1.98 23.16 -22.70
C ASP A 180 0.47 23.08 -22.99
N THR A 181 -0.35 22.73 -21.98
CA THR A 181 -1.81 22.57 -22.08
C THR A 181 -2.58 23.49 -21.13
N GLN A 182 -3.90 23.70 -21.38
CA GLN A 182 -4.81 24.58 -20.62
C GLN A 182 -5.09 24.16 -19.16
N GLY A 183 -4.20 23.37 -18.56
CA GLY A 183 -4.31 22.78 -17.23
C GLY A 183 -4.40 21.26 -17.27
N TYR A 184 -3.79 20.63 -16.27
CA TYR A 184 -3.78 19.17 -16.12
C TYR A 184 -5.06 18.69 -15.42
N ASN A 185 -5.74 17.69 -15.97
CA ASN A 185 -6.89 17.04 -15.32
C ASN A 185 -6.48 16.26 -14.06
N HIS A 186 -5.26 15.73 -14.03
CA HIS A 186 -4.70 15.00 -12.90
C HIS A 186 -3.25 15.41 -12.61
N LEU A 187 -2.88 15.46 -11.33
CA LEU A 187 -1.52 15.74 -10.87
C LEU A 187 -0.50 14.76 -11.47
N ARG A 188 -0.91 13.51 -11.70
CA ARG A 188 -0.06 12.49 -12.30
C ARG A 188 0.40 12.85 -13.72
N ASP A 189 -0.47 13.51 -14.49
CA ASP A 189 -0.14 13.92 -15.85
C ASP A 189 0.82 15.11 -15.85
N ALA A 190 0.64 16.04 -14.89
CA ALA A 190 1.58 17.15 -14.65
C ALA A 190 2.97 16.63 -14.25
N LEU A 191 3.02 15.64 -13.37
CA LEU A 191 4.26 15.01 -12.92
C LEU A 191 4.96 14.24 -14.04
N ARG A 192 4.19 13.56 -14.90
CA ARG A 192 4.71 12.87 -16.07
C ARG A 192 5.37 13.84 -17.05
N GLU A 193 4.67 14.91 -17.43
CA GLU A 193 5.20 15.93 -18.34
C GLU A 193 6.48 16.57 -17.78
N ALA A 194 6.48 16.91 -16.48
CA ALA A 194 7.64 17.46 -15.79
C ALA A 194 8.85 16.52 -15.80
N TYR A 195 8.62 15.23 -15.55
CA TYR A 195 9.65 14.20 -15.57
C TYR A 195 10.24 14.01 -16.98
N GLU A 196 9.38 13.98 -18.00
CA GLU A 196 9.80 13.85 -19.40
C GLU A 196 10.63 15.06 -19.86
N HIS A 197 10.25 16.28 -19.50
CA HIS A 197 11.05 17.49 -19.79
C HIS A 197 12.37 17.55 -19.04
N ASP A 198 12.42 17.08 -17.79
CA ASP A 198 13.68 17.00 -17.04
C ASP A 198 14.62 15.95 -17.66
N LYS A 199 14.07 14.81 -18.08
CA LYS A 199 14.82 13.79 -18.81
C LYS A 199 15.38 14.33 -20.14
N GLN A 200 14.56 15.05 -20.91
CA GLN A 200 15.01 15.69 -22.16
C GLN A 200 16.11 16.73 -21.92
N ARG A 201 16.01 17.54 -20.85
CA ARG A 201 17.08 18.48 -20.48
C ARG A 201 18.37 17.76 -20.10
N GLN A 202 18.29 16.69 -19.31
CA GLN A 202 19.45 15.88 -18.96
C GLN A 202 20.10 15.26 -20.20
N GLU A 203 19.31 14.75 -21.14
CA GLU A 203 19.80 14.21 -22.42
C GLU A 203 20.47 15.29 -23.28
N GLN A 204 19.98 16.54 -23.26
CA GLN A 204 20.61 17.69 -23.91
C GLN A 204 21.92 18.11 -23.22
N GLU A 205 21.95 18.13 -21.88
CA GLU A 205 23.13 18.48 -21.06
C GLU A 205 24.23 17.40 -21.13
N LEU A 206 23.87 16.13 -21.29
CA LEU A 206 24.79 14.98 -21.39
C LEU A 206 25.35 14.76 -22.81
N GLY A 207 24.84 15.47 -23.83
CA GLY A 207 25.52 15.63 -25.11
C GLY A 207 24.73 15.24 -26.36
N VAL A 208 23.95 16.19 -26.90
CA VAL A 208 23.77 16.38 -28.35
C VAL A 208 23.83 17.89 -28.65
N GLY A 209 25.01 18.47 -28.47
CA GLY A 209 25.40 19.64 -29.25
C GLY A 209 25.75 19.17 -30.67
N SER A 210 24.73 18.98 -31.51
CA SER A 210 24.95 18.70 -32.93
C SER A 210 25.40 19.98 -33.64
N ALA A 211 26.71 20.11 -33.84
CA ALA A 211 27.35 20.51 -35.10
C ALA A 211 26.71 21.62 -35.99
N GLU A 212 26.21 22.74 -35.44
CA GLU A 212 25.71 23.85 -36.29
C GLU A 212 26.28 25.25 -36.00
N ASP A 213 27.32 25.40 -35.17
CA ASP A 213 27.97 26.71 -34.89
C ASP A 213 29.47 26.77 -35.25
N ALA A 214 29.93 25.97 -36.21
CA ALA A 214 31.29 26.10 -36.75
C ALA A 214 31.35 25.82 -38.26
N ALA A 215 30.73 26.69 -39.06
CA ALA A 215 31.02 26.87 -40.48
C ALA A 215 31.03 28.36 -40.83
#